data_AF-A0A350J1G4-F1
#
_entry.id   AF-A0A350J1G4-F1
#
_cell.length_a   1.000
_cell.length_b   1.000
_cell.length_c   1.000
_cell.angle_alpha   90.00
_cell.angle_beta   90.00
_cell.angle_gamma   90.00
#
_symmetry.space_group_name_H-M   'P 1'
#
loop_
_entity.id
_entity.type
_entity.pdbx_description
1 polymer ?
#
loop_
_entity_poly.entity_id
_entity_poly.type
_entity_poly.pdbx_seq_one_letter_code
_entity_poly.pdbx_strand_id
1 'polypeptide(L)'
;MSHLLPHTSLLMSLIVLHSVIAASKLVACILLLVPLVGALAGCDGANYFEEGQFEFEAIEPLPDGSGMLFIDVSEPGDLGGQLSLLHLATDKHRLLYSANSSNDLRMRLPIWGDLNCDEPDHFSPQSFDLAQRPSGRWQLLVVNHGIIDSFNASDTVEMFELQKNELQQWELIWRGCVETPTGIVFHEIHGLADGFWLTPVLTFYEKIITLTKAVTGYEAEKKWRWRLRDGFQLLSVKSHTLKNHTFKSSVGVDDL
;
A
#
# COMPACT_ATOMS: atom_id res chain seq x y z
N MET A 1 -5.52 -75.78 -37.53
CA MET A 1 -4.57 -74.70 -37.85
C MET A 1 -5.11 -73.43 -37.22
N SER A 2 -4.80 -73.20 -35.95
CA SER A 2 -5.32 -72.09 -35.15
C SER A 2 -4.37 -70.89 -35.23
N HIS A 3 -4.89 -69.79 -35.76
CA HIS A 3 -4.28 -68.47 -35.85
C HIS A 3 -4.22 -67.79 -34.47
N LEU A 4 -3.05 -67.28 -34.11
CA LEU A 4 -2.74 -66.23 -33.13
C LEU A 4 -1.45 -65.58 -33.71
N LEU A 5 -1.27 -64.30 -34.05
CA LEU A 5 -1.79 -63.01 -33.60
C LEU A 5 -1.52 -61.93 -34.69
N PRO A 6 -2.18 -60.76 -34.63
CA PRO A 6 -1.49 -59.49 -34.93
C PRO A 6 -1.76 -58.37 -33.89
N HIS A 7 -2.21 -58.70 -32.67
CA HIS A 7 -2.62 -57.68 -31.69
C HIS A 7 -1.49 -56.94 -30.97
N THR A 8 -0.27 -57.49 -30.91
CA THR A 8 0.85 -56.89 -30.18
C THR A 8 1.51 -55.72 -30.90
N SER A 9 1.49 -55.71 -32.23
CA SER A 9 2.07 -54.65 -33.07
C SER A 9 1.28 -53.33 -32.99
N LEU A 10 -0.06 -53.42 -32.99
CA LEU A 10 -0.93 -52.24 -32.96
C LEU A 10 -0.87 -51.51 -31.61
N LEU A 11 -0.78 -52.28 -30.50
CA LEU A 11 -0.72 -51.73 -29.15
C LEU A 11 0.61 -50.99 -28.90
N MET A 12 1.73 -51.54 -29.38
CA MET A 12 3.04 -50.87 -29.30
C MET A 12 3.06 -49.57 -30.10
N SER A 13 2.44 -49.55 -31.29
CA SER A 13 2.35 -48.35 -32.12
C SER A 13 1.52 -47.23 -31.46
N LEU A 14 0.40 -47.56 -30.82
CA LEU A 14 -0.41 -46.58 -30.10
C LEU A 14 0.31 -45.98 -28.88
N ILE A 15 1.07 -46.80 -28.13
CA ILE A 15 1.83 -46.35 -26.96
C ILE A 15 2.94 -45.39 -27.40
N VAL A 16 3.69 -45.73 -28.46
CA VAL A 16 4.72 -44.83 -29.01
C VAL A 16 4.09 -43.52 -29.48
N LEU A 17 2.95 -43.56 -30.17
CA LEU A 17 2.27 -42.35 -30.64
C LEU A 17 1.79 -41.45 -29.49
N HIS A 18 1.22 -42.02 -28.43
CA HIS A 18 0.81 -41.25 -27.24
C HIS A 18 2.03 -40.65 -26.52
N SER A 19 3.14 -41.40 -26.45
CA SER A 19 4.39 -40.94 -25.84
C SER A 19 4.99 -39.76 -26.60
N VAL A 20 4.97 -39.82 -27.93
CA VAL A 20 5.47 -38.75 -28.82
C VAL A 20 4.57 -37.51 -28.73
N ILE A 21 3.25 -37.66 -28.67
CA ILE A 21 2.31 -36.53 -28.51
C ILE A 21 2.45 -35.89 -27.11
N ALA A 22 2.64 -36.69 -26.06
CA ALA A 22 2.87 -36.16 -24.71
C ALA A 22 4.20 -35.41 -24.62
N ALA A 23 5.27 -35.97 -25.21
CA ALA A 23 6.56 -35.31 -25.29
C ALA A 23 6.51 -34.02 -26.12
N SER A 24 5.78 -33.99 -27.24
CA SER A 24 5.65 -32.78 -28.06
C SER A 24 4.86 -31.68 -27.37
N LYS A 25 3.81 -32.03 -26.59
CA LYS A 25 3.06 -31.07 -25.76
C LYS A 25 3.91 -30.51 -24.62
N LEU A 26 4.74 -31.35 -23.99
CA LEU A 26 5.67 -30.92 -22.94
C LEU A 26 6.75 -29.98 -23.50
N VAL A 27 7.33 -30.32 -24.64
CA VAL A 27 8.33 -29.49 -25.34
C VAL A 27 7.71 -28.18 -25.82
N ALA A 28 6.47 -28.19 -26.33
CA ALA A 28 5.75 -26.97 -26.70
C ALA A 28 5.44 -26.07 -25.49
N CYS A 29 5.07 -26.65 -24.33
CA CYS A 29 4.92 -25.88 -23.09
C CYS A 29 6.24 -25.27 -22.62
N ILE A 30 7.34 -26.03 -22.68
CA ILE A 30 8.68 -25.54 -22.33
C ILE A 30 9.10 -24.43 -23.30
N LEU A 31 8.92 -24.61 -24.62
CA LEU A 31 9.27 -23.60 -25.63
C LEU A 31 8.39 -22.35 -25.59
N LEU A 32 7.16 -22.43 -25.08
CA LEU A 32 6.31 -21.26 -24.81
C LEU A 32 6.65 -20.56 -23.48
N LEU A 33 7.17 -21.30 -22.49
CA LEU A 33 7.60 -20.75 -21.19
C LEU A 33 9.02 -20.17 -21.22
N VAL A 34 9.92 -20.68 -22.06
CA VAL A 34 11.31 -20.20 -22.18
C VAL A 34 11.42 -18.72 -22.60
N PRO A 35 10.66 -18.18 -23.58
CA PRO A 35 10.70 -16.74 -23.87
C PRO A 35 10.08 -15.90 -22.75
N LEU A 36 9.15 -16.45 -21.96
CA LEU A 36 8.58 -15.77 -20.79
C LEU A 36 9.61 -15.71 -19.64
N VAL A 37 10.38 -16.77 -19.42
CA VAL A 37 11.48 -16.80 -18.43
C VAL A 37 12.67 -15.96 -18.91
N GLY A 38 12.99 -15.95 -20.20
CA GLY A 38 14.05 -15.11 -20.79
C GLY A 38 13.73 -13.62 -20.74
N ALA A 39 12.46 -13.23 -20.93
CA ALA A 39 12.01 -11.85 -20.73
C ALA A 39 12.04 -11.43 -19.25
N LEU A 40 11.91 -12.37 -18.31
CA LEU A 40 11.98 -12.11 -16.87
C LEU A 40 13.42 -12.16 -16.30
N ALA A 41 14.32 -12.95 -16.91
CA ALA A 41 15.73 -13.05 -16.52
C ALA A 41 16.64 -12.05 -17.26
N GLY A 42 16.17 -11.47 -18.37
CA GLY A 42 16.87 -10.39 -19.10
C GLY A 42 16.77 -9.01 -18.44
N CYS A 43 16.05 -8.90 -17.32
CA CYS A 43 16.11 -7.73 -16.44
C CYS A 43 17.19 -7.97 -15.37
N ASP A 44 18.44 -8.12 -15.82
CA ASP A 44 19.59 -8.09 -14.93
C ASP A 44 19.65 -6.71 -14.27
N GLY A 45 19.70 -6.73 -12.94
CA GLY A 45 19.73 -5.55 -12.11
C GLY A 45 21.01 -4.75 -12.32
N ALA A 46 20.86 -3.51 -12.73
CA ALA A 46 21.67 -2.37 -12.32
C ALA A 46 20.95 -1.11 -12.83
N ASN A 47 20.69 -0.18 -11.92
CA ASN A 47 20.16 1.16 -12.19
C ASN A 47 18.63 1.27 -12.34
N TYR A 48 17.92 1.12 -11.23
CA TYR A 48 16.73 1.93 -10.95
C TYR A 48 16.76 2.38 -9.49
N PHE A 49 17.78 3.18 -9.15
CA PHE A 49 17.52 4.37 -8.35
C PHE A 49 17.19 5.46 -9.36
N GLU A 50 15.99 5.40 -9.94
CA GLU A 50 15.39 6.63 -10.44
C GLU A 50 14.72 7.29 -9.25
N GLU A 51 15.46 8.25 -8.71
CA GLU A 51 14.94 9.34 -7.90
C GLU A 51 13.73 9.96 -8.64
N GLY A 52 12.53 9.89 -8.07
CA GLY A 52 11.43 10.78 -8.46
C GLY A 52 10.26 10.23 -9.29
N GLN A 53 9.70 9.05 -8.97
CA GLN A 53 8.32 8.69 -9.36
C GLN A 53 7.57 7.94 -8.26
N PHE A 54 7.25 8.62 -7.16
CA PHE A 54 6.13 8.20 -6.30
C PHE A 54 4.96 9.18 -6.54
N GLU A 55 4.09 8.88 -7.50
CA GLU A 55 2.76 9.52 -7.61
C GLU A 55 1.85 8.99 -6.49
N PHE A 56 2.09 9.42 -5.25
CA PHE A 56 1.10 9.30 -4.19
C PHE A 56 0.94 10.66 -3.50
N GLU A 57 0.45 11.65 -4.26
CA GLU A 57 -0.12 12.83 -3.63
C GLU A 57 -1.43 12.42 -2.96
N ALA A 58 -1.36 12.12 -1.66
CA ALA A 58 -2.56 11.94 -0.84
C ALA A 58 -3.29 13.29 -0.74
N ILE A 59 -4.60 13.27 -0.97
CA ILE A 59 -5.48 14.44 -0.92
C ILE A 59 -6.79 14.03 -0.23
N GLU A 60 -7.19 14.74 0.81
CA GLU A 60 -8.47 14.50 1.51
C GLU A 60 -9.26 15.80 1.68
N PRO A 61 -10.60 15.78 1.55
CA PRO A 61 -11.41 16.94 1.87
C PRO A 61 -11.42 17.22 3.38
N LEU A 62 -11.52 18.50 3.74
CA LEU A 62 -11.78 18.89 5.12
C LEU A 62 -13.19 18.45 5.57
N PRO A 63 -13.39 18.20 6.88
CA PRO A 63 -14.70 17.80 7.42
C PRO A 63 -15.86 18.76 7.12
N ASP A 64 -15.57 20.05 6.97
CA ASP A 64 -16.57 21.07 6.65
C ASP A 64 -16.67 21.38 5.14
N GLY A 65 -15.94 20.66 4.29
CA GLY A 65 -15.91 20.84 2.84
C GLY A 65 -15.29 22.17 2.39
N SER A 66 -14.68 22.95 3.28
CA SER A 66 -14.12 24.27 2.97
C SER A 66 -12.83 24.23 2.14
N GLY A 67 -12.16 23.08 2.10
CA GLY A 67 -10.83 22.95 1.54
C GLY A 67 -10.38 21.50 1.39
N MET A 68 -9.21 21.33 0.78
CA MET A 68 -8.53 20.05 0.59
C MET A 68 -7.19 20.06 1.32
N LEU A 69 -6.96 19.05 2.14
CA LEU A 69 -5.65 18.71 2.70
C LEU A 69 -4.86 17.95 1.64
N PHE A 70 -3.57 18.23 1.51
CA PHE A 70 -2.69 17.51 0.59
C PHE A 70 -1.24 17.51 1.06
N ILE A 71 -0.45 16.57 0.53
CA ILE A 71 1.01 16.57 0.68
C ILE A 71 1.59 17.51 -0.37
N ASP A 72 2.41 18.46 0.09
CA ASP A 72 3.19 19.34 -0.78
C ASP A 72 4.66 18.90 -0.68
N VAL A 73 5.24 18.53 -1.83
CA VAL A 73 6.63 18.10 -1.91
C VAL A 73 7.46 19.32 -2.27
N SER A 74 8.33 19.74 -1.34
CA SER A 74 9.28 20.83 -1.62
C SER A 74 10.21 20.42 -2.78
N GLU A 75 10.77 21.41 -3.47
CA GLU A 75 11.63 21.31 -4.67
C GLU A 75 12.47 20.00 -4.82
N PRO A 76 12.72 19.51 -6.05
CA PRO A 76 13.56 18.33 -6.29
C PRO A 76 14.91 18.42 -5.56
N GLY A 77 15.16 17.48 -4.64
CA GLY A 77 16.38 17.43 -3.82
C GLY A 77 16.24 17.99 -2.40
N ASP A 78 15.09 18.56 -2.04
CA ASP A 78 14.71 18.80 -0.65
C ASP A 78 14.12 17.52 -0.04
N LEU A 79 14.66 17.11 1.11
CA LEU A 79 14.14 15.96 1.85
C LEU A 79 12.90 16.31 2.69
N GLY A 80 12.53 17.59 2.76
CA GLY A 80 11.37 18.07 3.51
C GLY A 80 10.09 18.11 2.69
N GLY A 81 9.13 17.25 3.00
CA GLY A 81 7.74 17.41 2.59
C GLY A 81 6.93 18.23 3.59
N GLN A 82 5.71 18.57 3.21
CA GLN A 82 4.82 19.44 3.97
C GLN A 82 3.37 18.93 3.90
N LEU A 83 2.58 19.26 4.92
CA LEU A 83 1.12 19.11 4.87
C LEU A 83 0.51 20.48 4.68
N SER A 84 -0.32 20.57 3.65
CA SER A 84 -0.83 21.83 3.15
C SER A 84 -2.36 21.81 3.01
N LEU A 85 -2.94 23.00 3.01
CA LEU A 85 -4.36 23.22 2.83
C LEU A 85 -4.61 24.13 1.63
N LEU A 86 -5.49 23.70 0.74
CA LEU A 86 -6.10 24.54 -0.29
C LEU A 86 -7.53 24.92 0.12
N HIS A 87 -7.79 26.21 0.32
CA HIS A 87 -9.14 26.71 0.61
C HIS A 87 -9.92 26.92 -0.69
N LEU A 88 -10.97 26.12 -0.93
CA LEU A 88 -11.64 26.04 -2.24
C LEU A 88 -12.33 27.33 -2.66
N ALA A 89 -12.90 28.09 -1.72
CA ALA A 89 -13.62 29.32 -2.06
C ALA A 89 -12.71 30.49 -2.44
N THR A 90 -11.43 30.45 -2.03
CA THR A 90 -10.50 31.58 -2.19
C THR A 90 -9.25 31.22 -2.97
N ASP A 91 -9.09 29.94 -3.33
CA ASP A 91 -7.89 29.37 -3.95
C ASP A 91 -6.61 29.70 -3.17
N LYS A 92 -6.74 29.80 -1.84
CA LYS A 92 -5.62 30.17 -0.97
C LYS A 92 -4.95 28.92 -0.45
N HIS A 93 -3.66 28.83 -0.73
CA HIS A 93 -2.76 27.83 -0.18
C HIS A 93 -2.27 28.25 1.22
N ARG A 94 -2.17 27.29 2.15
CA ARG A 94 -1.61 27.50 3.49
C ARG A 94 -0.89 26.25 3.98
N LEU A 95 0.36 26.43 4.43
CA LEU A 95 1.12 25.44 5.17
C LEU A 95 0.45 25.14 6.52
N LEU A 96 0.20 23.86 6.81
CA LEU A 96 -0.27 23.41 8.12
C LEU A 96 0.85 22.80 8.95
N TYR A 97 1.77 22.06 8.32
CA TYR A 97 2.87 21.40 9.03
C TYR A 97 4.10 21.15 8.14
N SER A 98 5.29 21.36 8.71
CA SER A 98 6.57 20.84 8.21
C SER A 98 7.53 20.65 9.39
N ALA A 99 8.55 19.80 9.22
CA ALA A 99 9.57 19.57 10.26
C ALA A 99 10.29 20.86 10.70
N ASN A 100 10.38 21.86 9.81
CA ASN A 100 11.04 23.14 10.08
C ASN A 100 10.08 24.23 10.58
N SER A 101 8.78 23.97 10.64
CA SER A 101 7.80 24.99 11.05
C SER A 101 7.93 25.30 12.55
N SER A 102 8.05 26.59 12.90
CA SER A 102 8.03 27.08 14.28
C SER A 102 6.59 27.19 14.77
N ASN A 103 5.87 26.08 14.86
CA ASN A 103 4.49 26.10 15.34
C ASN A 103 4.45 25.84 16.85
N ASP A 104 3.91 26.76 17.64
CA ASP A 104 3.76 26.59 19.10
C ASP A 104 2.88 25.39 19.47
N LEU A 105 2.15 24.84 18.49
CA LEU A 105 1.35 23.62 18.61
C LEU A 105 2.20 22.36 18.80
N ARG A 106 3.51 22.39 18.49
CA ARG A 106 4.48 21.31 18.72
C ARG A 106 4.72 21.03 20.21
N MET A 107 4.46 22.01 21.07
CA MET A 107 4.75 21.93 22.51
C MET A 107 3.71 21.14 23.33
N ARG A 108 2.72 20.48 22.70
CA ARG A 108 1.72 19.71 23.43
C ARG A 108 2.18 18.27 23.59
N LEU A 109 2.05 17.73 24.80
CA LEU A 109 2.40 16.34 25.15
C LEU A 109 1.88 15.34 24.10
N PRO A 110 2.73 14.42 23.61
CA PRO A 110 2.27 13.32 22.78
C PRO A 110 1.33 12.44 23.61
N ILE A 111 0.13 12.22 23.08
CA ILE A 111 -0.93 11.45 23.74
C ILE A 111 -1.45 10.31 22.86
N TRP A 112 -0.93 10.19 21.64
CA TRP A 112 -1.26 9.15 20.67
C TRP A 112 0.00 8.39 20.26
N GLY A 113 -0.15 7.13 19.85
CA GLY A 113 0.99 6.30 19.50
C GLY A 113 1.82 5.87 20.71
N ASP A 114 3.12 5.73 20.50
CA ASP A 114 4.06 5.28 21.51
C ASP A 114 4.55 6.44 22.38
N LEU A 115 4.75 6.18 23.68
CA LEU A 115 5.12 7.20 24.66
C LEU A 115 6.50 7.84 24.44
N ASN A 116 7.40 7.10 23.79
CA ASN A 116 8.78 7.52 23.54
C ASN A 116 9.01 7.88 22.06
N CYS A 117 7.94 8.07 21.29
CA CYS A 117 8.05 8.47 19.89
C CYS A 117 8.03 10.00 19.85
N ASP A 118 9.16 10.58 19.47
CA ASP A 118 9.36 12.02 19.38
C ASP A 118 8.90 12.57 18.03
N GLU A 119 8.56 13.86 17.99
CA GLU A 119 8.20 14.51 16.74
C GLU A 119 9.38 14.48 15.76
N PRO A 120 9.16 14.19 14.48
CA PRO A 120 10.27 13.93 13.57
C PRO A 120 11.05 15.19 13.22
N ASP A 121 12.38 15.10 13.32
CA ASP A 121 13.32 16.10 12.81
C ASP A 121 13.31 16.18 11.27
N HIS A 122 12.91 15.09 10.61
CA HIS A 122 12.78 14.98 9.16
C HIS A 122 11.38 14.49 8.79
N PHE A 123 10.70 15.22 7.91
CA PHE A 123 9.35 14.91 7.51
C PHE A 123 9.27 14.71 6.00
N SER A 124 9.13 13.46 5.57
CA SER A 124 8.97 12.99 4.20
C SER A 124 7.67 12.17 4.08
N PRO A 125 6.49 12.82 4.15
CA PRO A 125 5.21 12.17 4.08
C PRO A 125 5.00 11.48 2.72
N GLN A 126 4.57 10.21 2.76
CA GLN A 126 4.33 9.39 1.56
C GLN A 126 2.85 9.19 1.28
N SER A 127 2.04 9.06 2.33
CA SER A 127 0.58 8.94 2.24
C SER A 127 -0.06 9.38 3.55
N PHE A 128 -1.35 9.68 3.54
CA PHE A 128 -2.11 9.91 4.76
C PHE A 128 -3.56 9.50 4.61
N ASP A 129 -4.25 9.36 5.75
CA ASP A 129 -5.71 9.23 5.83
C ASP A 129 -6.26 10.09 6.97
N LEU A 130 -7.46 10.64 6.80
CA LEU A 130 -8.18 11.45 7.78
C LEU A 130 -9.37 10.67 8.34
N ALA A 131 -9.26 10.24 9.60
CA ALA A 131 -10.30 9.48 10.27
C ALA A 131 -10.78 10.16 11.56
N GLN A 132 -12.03 9.91 11.94
CA GLN A 132 -12.56 10.39 13.22
C GLN A 132 -12.39 9.34 14.31
N ARG A 133 -11.79 9.72 15.43
CA ARG A 133 -11.68 8.86 16.61
C ARG A 133 -13.03 8.71 17.32
N PRO A 134 -13.22 7.68 18.16
CA PRO A 134 -14.44 7.51 18.97
C PRO A 134 -14.76 8.71 19.88
N SER A 135 -13.77 9.51 20.23
CA SER A 135 -13.96 10.75 21.00
C SER A 135 -14.51 11.92 20.17
N GLY A 136 -14.68 11.75 18.86
CA GLY A 136 -15.08 12.80 17.91
C GLY A 136 -13.92 13.66 17.39
N ARG A 137 -12.70 13.49 17.92
CA ARG A 137 -11.50 14.20 17.45
C ARG A 137 -11.08 13.67 16.07
N TRP A 138 -10.83 14.57 15.13
CA TRP A 138 -10.25 14.23 13.83
C TRP A 138 -8.77 13.91 13.99
N GLN A 139 -8.35 12.79 13.42
CA GLN A 139 -6.99 12.29 13.43
C GLN A 139 -6.53 12.09 12.00
N LEU A 140 -5.51 12.85 11.62
CA LEU A 140 -4.75 12.64 10.41
C LEU A 140 -3.62 11.67 10.74
N LEU A 141 -3.53 10.59 9.99
CA LEU A 141 -2.49 9.58 10.11
C LEU A 141 -1.61 9.66 8.88
N VAL A 142 -0.31 9.86 9.06
CA VAL A 142 0.62 10.11 7.95
C VAL A 142 1.73 9.09 7.99
N VAL A 143 1.94 8.36 6.89
CA VAL A 143 3.13 7.53 6.72
C VAL A 143 4.28 8.45 6.37
N ASN A 144 5.25 8.54 7.27
CA ASN A 144 6.44 9.36 7.12
C ASN A 144 7.64 8.47 6.85
N HIS A 145 8.34 8.70 5.75
CA HIS A 145 9.50 7.89 5.38
C HIS A 145 10.70 8.23 6.26
N GLY A 146 11.22 7.24 6.98
CA GLY A 146 12.39 7.42 7.83
C GLY A 146 13.67 7.40 7.00
N ILE A 147 14.45 8.49 7.00
CA ILE A 147 15.76 8.54 6.36
C ILE A 147 16.84 8.39 7.44
N ILE A 148 17.24 7.16 7.77
CA ILE A 148 18.41 6.90 8.62
C ILE A 148 19.19 5.74 8.02
N ASP A 149 20.11 6.08 7.12
CA ASP A 149 20.98 5.20 6.32
C ASP A 149 20.29 4.02 5.60
N SER A 150 20.91 3.50 4.53
CA SER A 150 20.27 2.51 3.65
C SER A 150 19.99 1.15 4.33
N PHE A 151 20.35 0.98 5.61
CA PHE A 151 20.25 -0.29 6.31
C PHE A 151 19.36 -0.25 7.57
N ASN A 152 19.05 0.94 8.13
CA ASN A 152 18.25 1.08 9.36
C ASN A 152 17.07 2.08 9.27
N ALA A 153 16.62 2.41 8.07
CA ALA A 153 15.39 3.18 7.87
C ALA A 153 14.14 2.39 8.30
N SER A 154 13.34 2.95 9.22
CA SER A 154 11.97 2.52 9.49
C SER A 154 11.03 3.70 9.30
N ASP A 155 9.94 3.48 8.58
CA ASP A 155 8.89 4.50 8.45
C ASP A 155 8.23 4.71 9.82
N THR A 156 7.71 5.90 10.04
CA THR A 156 6.83 6.19 11.18
C THR A 156 5.42 6.45 10.70
N VAL A 157 4.44 6.19 11.55
CA VAL A 157 3.09 6.74 11.38
C VAL A 157 2.95 7.93 12.31
N GLU A 158 3.03 9.12 11.74
CA GLU A 158 2.85 10.39 12.43
C GLU A 158 1.35 10.67 12.62
N MET A 159 0.97 11.12 13.81
CA MET A 159 -0.43 11.34 14.15
C MET A 159 -0.68 12.80 14.50
N PHE A 160 -1.57 13.44 13.74
CA PHE A 160 -1.95 14.84 13.95
C PHE A 160 -3.43 14.96 14.28
N GLU A 161 -3.76 15.82 15.23
CA GLU A 161 -5.13 16.27 15.41
C GLU A 161 -5.43 17.40 14.44
N LEU A 162 -6.49 17.24 13.66
CA LEU A 162 -7.06 18.30 12.85
C LEU A 162 -8.17 18.99 13.65
N GLN A 163 -8.02 20.29 13.88
CA GLN A 163 -9.02 21.08 14.61
C GLN A 163 -9.10 22.51 14.10
N LYS A 164 -10.13 23.25 14.54
CA LYS A 164 -10.20 24.69 14.34
C LYS A 164 -9.61 25.42 15.54
N ASN A 165 -8.78 26.42 15.27
CA ASN A 165 -8.26 27.33 16.29
C ASN A 165 -9.34 28.35 16.75
N GLU A 166 -8.96 29.25 17.66
CA GLU A 166 -9.85 30.30 18.18
C GLU A 166 -10.42 31.21 17.07
N LEU A 167 -9.67 31.38 15.98
CA LEU A 167 -10.06 32.16 14.80
C LEU A 167 -10.86 31.36 13.77
N GLN A 168 -11.33 30.15 14.12
CA GLN A 168 -12.07 29.24 13.25
C GLN A 168 -11.30 28.76 12.02
N GLN A 169 -9.97 28.81 12.06
CA GLN A 169 -9.12 28.31 10.99
C GLN A 169 -8.63 26.91 11.33
N TRP A 170 -8.61 26.03 10.33
CA TRP A 170 -8.04 24.68 10.48
C TRP A 170 -6.57 24.74 10.89
N GLU A 171 -6.12 23.85 11.75
CA GLU A 171 -4.72 23.68 12.14
C GLU A 171 -4.45 22.20 12.40
N LEU A 172 -3.18 21.82 12.29
CA LEU A 172 -2.69 20.51 12.69
C LEU A 172 -1.89 20.63 13.97
N ILE A 173 -2.12 19.69 14.88
CA ILE A 173 -1.34 19.56 16.11
C ILE A 173 -0.76 18.16 16.13
N TRP A 174 0.56 18.04 16.17
CA TRP A 174 1.20 16.75 16.34
C TRP A 174 0.85 16.17 17.73
N ARG A 175 0.56 14.86 17.76
CA ARG A 175 0.07 14.15 18.96
C ARG A 175 0.87 12.90 19.29
N GLY A 176 1.90 12.58 18.53
CA GLY A 176 2.72 11.38 18.70
C GLY A 176 2.86 10.59 17.41
N CYS A 177 3.63 9.52 17.50
CA CYS A 177 3.91 8.62 16.39
C CYS A 177 4.05 7.17 16.85
N VAL A 178 4.20 6.27 15.88
CA VAL A 178 4.60 4.88 16.11
C VAL A 178 5.58 4.46 15.02
N GLU A 179 6.66 3.78 15.40
CA GLU A 179 7.60 3.19 14.45
C GLU A 179 7.00 1.95 13.78
N THR A 180 7.07 1.89 12.45
CA THR A 180 6.60 0.74 11.70
C THR A 180 7.61 -0.41 11.76
N PRO A 181 7.22 -1.65 11.43
CA PRO A 181 8.16 -2.77 11.35
C PRO A 181 9.29 -2.50 10.34
N THR A 182 10.53 -2.67 10.80
CA THR A 182 11.75 -2.43 10.02
C THR A 182 11.77 -3.20 8.70
N GLY A 183 12.25 -2.56 7.61
CA GLY A 183 12.43 -3.20 6.31
C GLY A 183 11.15 -3.41 5.51
N ILE A 184 10.05 -2.77 5.90
CA ILE A 184 8.79 -2.75 5.15
C ILE A 184 8.48 -1.30 4.76
N VAL A 185 8.28 -1.07 3.47
CA VAL A 185 7.82 0.22 2.95
C VAL A 185 6.31 0.16 2.79
N PHE A 186 5.60 1.16 3.30
CA PHE A 186 4.15 1.26 3.22
C PHE A 186 3.74 2.38 2.26
N HIS A 187 2.77 2.09 1.37
CA HIS A 187 2.29 3.08 0.39
C HIS A 187 0.89 3.60 0.69
N GLU A 188 0.17 2.97 1.60
CA GLU A 188 -1.19 3.32 1.94
C GLU A 188 -1.42 3.10 3.43
N ILE A 189 -2.22 4.00 4.01
CA ILE A 189 -2.71 3.94 5.38
C ILE A 189 -4.23 4.10 5.36
N HIS A 190 -4.92 3.40 6.26
CA HIS A 190 -6.34 3.58 6.47
C HIS A 190 -6.69 3.64 7.96
N GLY A 191 -7.29 4.74 8.39
CA GLY A 191 -7.68 4.98 9.76
C GLY A 191 -8.91 4.16 10.18
N LEU A 192 -8.88 3.70 11.43
CA LEU A 192 -9.95 2.94 12.05
C LEU A 192 -10.32 3.57 13.39
N ALA A 193 -11.50 3.23 13.91
CA ALA A 193 -11.93 3.70 15.23
C ALA A 193 -10.96 3.31 16.37
N ASP A 194 -10.25 2.18 16.25
CA ASP A 194 -9.34 1.67 17.28
C ASP A 194 -7.86 1.58 16.87
N GLY A 195 -7.48 2.20 15.74
CA GLY A 195 -6.13 2.11 15.19
C GLY A 195 -6.09 2.41 13.71
N PHE A 196 -5.30 1.65 12.94
CA PHE A 196 -5.23 1.79 11.49
C PHE A 196 -4.73 0.51 10.81
N TRP A 197 -4.89 0.46 9.49
CA TRP A 197 -4.24 -0.51 8.61
C TRP A 197 -3.17 0.18 7.75
N LEU A 198 -2.12 -0.57 7.44
CA LEU A 198 -1.11 -0.20 6.44
C LEU A 198 -1.06 -1.26 5.35
N THR A 199 -0.89 -0.82 4.11
CA THR A 199 -0.65 -1.70 2.96
C THR A 199 0.83 -1.58 2.54
N PRO A 200 1.61 -2.67 2.61
CA PRO A 200 3.01 -2.66 2.23
C PRO A 200 3.16 -2.66 0.70
N VAL A 201 4.25 -2.06 0.21
CA VAL A 201 4.70 -2.28 -1.16
C VAL A 201 5.17 -3.73 -1.29
N LEU A 202 4.63 -4.44 -2.29
CA LEU A 202 5.05 -5.81 -2.56
C LEU A 202 6.44 -5.84 -3.21
N THR A 203 7.32 -6.71 -2.73
CA THR A 203 8.58 -7.02 -3.42
C THR A 203 8.31 -7.68 -4.78
N PHE A 204 9.29 -7.66 -5.70
CA PHE A 204 9.14 -8.31 -7.00
C PHE A 204 8.77 -9.80 -6.87
N TYR A 205 9.43 -10.52 -5.95
CA TYR A 205 9.13 -11.93 -5.69
C TYR A 205 7.70 -12.13 -5.19
N GLU A 206 7.21 -11.26 -4.30
CA GLU A 206 5.83 -11.32 -3.81
C GLU A 206 4.82 -10.97 -4.89
N LYS A 207 5.14 -10.04 -5.80
CA LYS A 207 4.29 -9.74 -6.97
C LYS A 207 4.14 -10.99 -7.86
N ILE A 208 5.23 -11.70 -8.16
CA ILE A 208 5.19 -12.95 -8.94
C ILE A 208 4.36 -14.04 -8.24
N ILE A 209 4.55 -14.21 -6.93
CA ILE A 209 3.73 -15.15 -6.14
C ILE A 209 2.26 -14.75 -6.16
N THR A 210 1.95 -13.47 -5.99
CA THR A 210 0.57 -12.97 -5.96
C THR A 210 -0.10 -13.19 -7.31
N LEU A 211 0.57 -12.91 -8.42
CA LEU A 211 0.07 -13.25 -9.76
C LEU A 211 -0.19 -14.75 -9.93
N THR A 212 0.72 -15.59 -9.44
CA THR A 212 0.53 -17.05 -9.49
C THR A 212 -0.69 -17.49 -8.67
N LYS A 213 -0.87 -16.91 -7.48
CA LYS A 213 -2.00 -17.19 -6.60
C LYS A 213 -3.32 -16.66 -7.15
N ALA A 214 -3.33 -15.48 -7.76
CA ALA A 214 -4.45 -14.88 -8.47
C ALA A 214 -5.00 -15.80 -9.56
N VAL A 215 -4.12 -16.41 -10.36
CA VAL A 215 -4.48 -17.41 -11.39
C VAL A 215 -5.15 -18.64 -10.77
N THR A 216 -4.79 -19.01 -9.55
CA THR A 216 -5.42 -20.12 -8.79
C THR A 216 -6.68 -19.69 -8.00
N GLY A 217 -7.09 -18.42 -8.08
CA GLY A 217 -8.24 -17.87 -7.36
C GLY A 217 -7.96 -17.57 -5.88
N TYR A 218 -6.70 -17.45 -5.49
CA TYR A 218 -6.27 -17.14 -4.13
C TYR A 218 -5.70 -15.72 -4.10
N GLU A 219 -6.54 -14.73 -3.82
CA GLU A 219 -6.07 -13.37 -3.56
C GLU A 219 -5.77 -13.25 -2.06
N ALA A 220 -4.50 -13.09 -1.71
CA ALA A 220 -4.08 -12.88 -0.33
C ALA A 220 -3.35 -11.55 -0.24
N GLU A 221 -4.07 -10.52 0.16
CA GLU A 221 -3.48 -9.21 0.44
C GLU A 221 -2.84 -9.23 1.83
N LYS A 222 -1.63 -8.67 1.94
CA LYS A 222 -0.98 -8.45 3.23
C LYS A 222 -1.37 -7.08 3.73
N LYS A 223 -1.97 -7.01 4.92
CA LYS A 223 -2.22 -5.75 5.63
C LYS A 223 -1.58 -5.83 6.99
N TRP A 224 -1.09 -4.69 7.49
CA TRP A 224 -0.63 -4.58 8.86
C TRP A 224 -1.64 -3.79 9.66
N ARG A 225 -2.11 -4.33 10.77
CA ARG A 225 -2.99 -3.60 11.70
C ARG A 225 -2.18 -3.13 12.88
N TRP A 226 -2.32 -1.86 13.21
CA TRP A 226 -1.85 -1.35 14.49
C TRP A 226 -3.01 -1.01 15.41
N ARG A 227 -2.85 -1.32 16.69
CA ARG A 227 -3.69 -0.82 17.78
C ARG A 227 -2.82 -0.54 18.99
N LEU A 228 -3.11 0.52 19.73
CA LEU A 228 -2.34 0.90 20.93
C LEU A 228 -2.15 -0.27 21.91
N ARG A 229 -3.17 -1.10 22.11
CA ARG A 229 -3.12 -2.25 23.03
C ARG A 229 -2.32 -3.44 22.53
N ASP A 230 -2.18 -3.61 21.22
CA ASP A 230 -1.68 -4.85 20.61
C ASP A 230 -0.41 -4.65 19.78
N GLY A 231 -0.04 -3.41 19.47
CA GLY A 231 1.00 -3.09 18.51
C GLY A 231 0.64 -3.52 17.09
N PHE A 232 1.66 -3.74 16.27
CA PHE A 232 1.53 -4.19 14.89
C PHE A 232 1.24 -5.69 14.79
N GLN A 233 0.25 -6.04 13.96
CA GLN A 233 -0.12 -7.41 13.62
C GLN A 233 -0.24 -7.58 12.11
N LEU A 234 0.46 -8.56 11.55
CA LEU A 234 0.30 -8.95 10.16
C LEU A 234 -1.02 -9.70 9.96
N LEU A 235 -1.85 -9.19 9.07
CA LEU A 235 -3.09 -9.80 8.62
C LEU A 235 -2.92 -10.30 7.19
N SER A 236 -3.33 -11.55 6.94
CA SER A 236 -3.51 -12.06 5.58
C SER A 236 -5.00 -12.05 5.28
N VAL A 237 -5.43 -11.12 4.42
CA VAL A 237 -6.82 -11.03 4.00
C VAL A 237 -7.01 -11.94 2.80
N LYS A 238 -7.74 -13.05 2.97
CA LYS A 238 -8.15 -13.90 1.86
C LYS A 238 -9.37 -13.27 1.20
N SER A 239 -9.22 -12.73 0.01
CA SER A 239 -10.38 -12.37 -0.81
C SER A 239 -10.83 -13.62 -1.56
N HIS A 240 -11.94 -14.21 -1.13
CA HIS A 240 -12.63 -15.19 -1.96
C HIS A 240 -13.43 -14.42 -3.01
N THR A 241 -12.86 -14.29 -4.21
CA THR A 241 -13.63 -13.82 -5.37
C THR A 241 -14.68 -14.88 -5.69
N LEU A 242 -15.89 -14.74 -5.12
CA LEU A 242 -17.07 -15.41 -5.65
C LEU A 242 -17.25 -14.90 -7.08
N LYS A 243 -16.89 -15.74 -8.06
CA LYS A 243 -17.25 -15.55 -9.46
C LYS A 243 -18.78 -15.52 -9.57
N ASN A 244 -19.37 -14.35 -9.42
CA ASN A 244 -20.69 -14.04 -9.97
C ASN A 244 -20.53 -12.82 -10.87
N HIS A 245 -20.12 -13.10 -12.12
CA HIS A 245 -20.47 -12.21 -13.22
C HIS A 245 -22.00 -12.18 -13.32
N THR A 246 -22.61 -11.14 -12.77
CA THR A 246 -23.83 -10.59 -13.36
C THR A 246 -23.83 -9.09 -13.09
N PHE A 247 -23.36 -8.35 -14.09
CA PHE A 247 -23.55 -6.92 -14.20
C PHE A 247 -25.07 -6.65 -14.21
N LYS A 248 -25.58 -6.00 -13.17
CA LYS A 248 -26.83 -5.27 -13.25
C LYS A 248 -26.65 -3.95 -12.52
N SER A 249 -26.61 -2.89 -13.32
CA SER A 249 -26.81 -1.53 -12.86
C SER A 249 -28.23 -1.39 -12.32
N SER A 250 -28.38 -0.75 -11.18
CA SER A 250 -29.52 0.12 -10.88
C SER A 250 -29.23 0.95 -9.64
N VAL A 251 -29.42 2.26 -9.83
CA VAL A 251 -29.53 3.33 -8.85
C VAL A 251 -30.70 3.11 -7.87
N GLY A 252 -30.56 3.63 -6.65
CA GLY A 252 -31.60 3.90 -5.64
C GLY A 252 -30.94 3.95 -4.25
N VAL A 253 -30.71 5.09 -3.61
CA VAL A 253 -31.66 6.03 -2.96
C VAL A 253 -32.53 5.33 -1.89
N ASP A 254 -32.34 5.83 -0.66
CA ASP A 254 -33.15 5.76 0.57
C ASP A 254 -32.90 4.66 1.64
N ASP A 255 -32.58 5.21 2.82
CA ASP A 255 -33.11 4.95 4.17
C ASP A 255 -32.41 4.01 5.20
N LEU A 256 -32.17 4.67 6.36
CA LEU A 256 -31.92 4.26 7.76
C LEU A 256 -30.48 4.08 8.26
#